data_AF-A0A976KNY9-F1
#
_entry.id   AF-A0A976KNY9-F1
#
_cell.length_a   1.000
_cell.length_b   1.000
_cell.length_c   1.000
_cell.angle_alpha   90.00
_cell.angle_beta   90.00
_cell.angle_gamma   90.00
#
_symmetry.space_group_name_H-M   'P 1'
#
loop_
_entity.id
_entity.type
_entity.pdbx_description
1 polymer ?
#
loop_
_entity_poly.entity_id
_entity_poly.type
_entity_poly.pdbx_seq_one_letter_code
_entity_poly.pdbx_strand_id
1 'polypeptide(L)'
;MTTRNSKQENWALEQLQDFMKRDSASGIILMLAAAIAMVIVNSPLNWLYDVLLDTPVEIRIGAIHIAKPLLLWINDGLMAVFFLLIGLEVKLELLKGELSRLDQIILPGL
;
A
#
# COMPACT_ATOMS: atom_id res chain seq x y z
N MET A 1 9.36 -9.26 -39.51
CA MET A 1 10.21 -9.56 -38.33
C MET A 1 9.57 -9.05 -37.01
N THR A 2 8.25 -9.19 -36.79
CA THR A 2 7.54 -8.49 -35.67
C THR A 2 6.50 -9.32 -34.88
N THR A 3 6.31 -10.62 -35.15
CA THR A 3 5.21 -11.41 -34.56
C THR A 3 5.54 -12.20 -33.29
N ARG A 4 6.79 -12.15 -32.79
CA ARG A 4 7.21 -12.89 -31.58
C ARG A 4 6.90 -12.16 -30.27
N ASN A 5 6.69 -10.85 -30.31
CA ASN A 5 6.54 -10.03 -29.10
C ASN A 5 5.15 -10.16 -28.43
N SER A 6 4.07 -10.24 -29.22
CA SER A 6 2.69 -10.28 -28.68
C SER A 6 2.39 -11.55 -27.89
N LYS A 7 2.90 -12.71 -28.35
CA LYS A 7 2.76 -13.97 -27.60
C LYS A 7 3.61 -13.96 -26.33
N GLN A 8 4.72 -13.21 -26.32
CA GLN A 8 5.63 -13.11 -25.19
C GLN A 8 5.06 -12.21 -24.08
N GLU A 9 4.44 -11.10 -24.46
CA GLU A 9 3.73 -10.23 -23.52
C GLU A 9 2.55 -10.99 -22.90
N ASN A 10 1.70 -11.62 -23.70
CA ASN A 10 0.50 -12.27 -23.18
C ASN A 10 0.79 -13.35 -22.11
N TRP A 11 1.85 -14.17 -22.26
CA TRP A 11 2.20 -15.14 -21.22
C TRP A 11 2.68 -14.47 -19.93
N ALA A 12 3.40 -13.34 -20.02
CA ALA A 12 3.90 -12.64 -18.84
C ALA A 12 2.76 -12.00 -18.03
N LEU A 13 1.76 -11.45 -18.73
CA LEU A 13 0.57 -10.90 -18.10
C LEU A 13 -0.28 -11.99 -17.43
N GLU A 14 -0.44 -13.15 -18.06
CA GLU A 14 -1.14 -14.31 -17.46
C GLU A 14 -0.43 -14.78 -16.18
N GLN A 15 0.89 -14.92 -16.21
CA GLN A 15 1.66 -15.31 -15.02
C GLN A 15 1.59 -14.26 -13.91
N LEU A 16 1.60 -12.97 -14.24
CA LEU A 16 1.45 -11.90 -13.27
C LEU A 16 0.06 -11.92 -12.62
N GLN A 17 -1.01 -12.13 -13.41
CA GLN A 17 -2.36 -12.26 -12.87
C GLN A 17 -2.49 -13.47 -11.94
N ASP A 18 -1.94 -14.61 -12.32
CA ASP A 18 -1.99 -15.81 -11.50
C ASP A 18 -1.12 -15.70 -10.24
N PHE A 19 -0.04 -14.94 -10.29
CA PHE A 19 0.71 -14.55 -9.10
C PHE A 19 -0.12 -13.65 -8.18
N MET A 20 -0.74 -12.60 -8.71
CA MET A 20 -1.54 -11.64 -7.93
C MET A 20 -2.77 -12.26 -7.26
N LYS A 21 -3.29 -13.38 -7.77
CA LYS A 21 -4.39 -14.14 -7.16
C LYS A 21 -3.98 -14.97 -5.94
N ARG A 22 -2.68 -15.10 -5.65
CA ARG A 22 -2.21 -15.84 -4.47
C ARG A 22 -2.31 -14.96 -3.23
N ASP A 23 -2.84 -15.51 -2.14
CA ASP A 23 -2.94 -14.82 -0.86
C ASP A 23 -1.59 -14.31 -0.34
N SER A 24 -0.49 -15.00 -0.67
CA SER A 24 0.87 -14.63 -0.28
C SER A 24 1.51 -13.52 -1.14
N ALA A 25 0.92 -13.17 -2.28
CA ALA A 25 1.50 -12.20 -3.21
C ALA A 25 1.63 -10.81 -2.60
N SER A 26 0.62 -10.38 -1.84
CA SER A 26 0.63 -9.09 -1.12
C SER A 26 1.80 -9.00 -0.13
N GLY A 27 2.01 -10.07 0.65
CA GLY A 27 3.12 -10.17 1.61
C GLY A 27 4.49 -10.15 0.93
N ILE A 28 4.65 -10.87 -0.18
CA ILE A 28 5.92 -10.88 -0.94
C ILE A 28 6.22 -9.49 -1.50
N ILE A 29 5.23 -8.82 -2.10
CA ILE A 29 5.41 -7.46 -2.64
C ILE A 29 5.79 -6.48 -1.52
N LEU A 30 5.15 -6.57 -0.35
CA LEU A 30 5.48 -5.74 0.81
C LEU A 30 6.93 -5.97 1.27
N MET A 31 7.35 -7.23 1.39
CA MET A 31 8.73 -7.57 1.76
C MET A 31 9.75 -7.03 0.74
N LEU A 32 9.46 -7.17 -0.56
CA LEU A 32 10.33 -6.66 -1.62
C LEU A 32 10.43 -5.13 -1.56
N ALA A 33 9.31 -4.43 -1.36
CA ALA A 33 9.31 -2.97 -1.21
C ALA A 33 10.17 -2.52 -0.02
N ALA A 34 10.03 -3.19 1.13
CA ALA A 34 10.84 -2.91 2.32
C ALA A 34 12.34 -3.20 2.08
N ALA A 35 12.66 -4.32 1.43
CA ALA A 35 14.04 -4.67 1.10
C ALA A 35 14.66 -3.63 0.14
N ILE A 36 13.92 -3.19 -0.88
CA ILE A 36 14.37 -2.14 -1.80
C ILE A 36 14.62 -0.83 -1.04
N ALA A 37 13.70 -0.42 -0.16
CA ALA A 37 13.89 0.78 0.65
C ALA A 37 15.15 0.69 1.53
N MET A 38 15.38 -0.45 2.17
CA MET A 38 16.60 -0.71 2.95
C MET A 38 17.86 -0.64 2.10
N VAL A 39 17.86 -1.20 0.89
CA VAL A 39 19.00 -1.12 -0.02
C VAL A 39 19.27 0.34 -0.43
N ILE A 40 18.22 1.10 -0.78
CA ILE A 40 18.36 2.49 -1.22
C ILE A 40 18.95 3.35 -0.10
N VAL A 41 18.41 3.27 1.12
CA VAL A 41 18.85 4.12 2.26
C VAL A 41 20.27 3.78 2.74
N ASN A 42 20.73 2.55 2.54
CA ASN A 42 22.10 2.13 2.88
C ASN A 42 23.10 2.31 1.71
N SER A 43 22.66 2.85 0.58
CA SER A 43 23.49 3.06 -0.62
C SER A 43 23.91 4.53 -0.77
N PRO A 44 24.83 4.85 -1.71
CA PRO A 44 25.17 6.23 -2.07
C PRO A 44 23.99 7.07 -2.62
N LEU A 45 22.82 6.46 -2.84
CA LEU A 45 21.59 7.14 -3.26
C LEU A 45 20.73 7.64 -2.08
N ASN A 46 21.18 7.47 -0.83
CA ASN A 46 20.43 7.88 0.35
C ASN A 46 20.03 9.37 0.32
N TRP A 47 20.92 10.25 -0.14
CA TRP A 47 20.67 11.68 -0.23
C TRP A 47 19.50 12.00 -1.17
N LEU A 48 19.36 11.24 -2.25
CA LEU A 48 18.27 11.42 -3.21
C LEU A 48 16.95 10.97 -2.58
N TYR A 49 16.98 9.87 -1.82
CA TYR A 49 15.83 9.36 -1.09
C TYR A 49 15.36 10.38 -0.03
N ASP A 50 16.29 10.90 0.78
CA ASP A 50 16.00 11.87 1.82
C ASP A 50 15.48 13.19 1.23
N VAL A 51 16.16 13.75 0.22
CA VAL A 51 15.72 15.00 -0.45
C VAL A 51 14.33 14.84 -1.06
N LEU A 52 14.03 13.70 -1.67
CA LEU A 52 12.71 13.43 -2.24
C LEU A 52 11.63 13.42 -1.15
N LEU A 53 11.87 12.71 -0.05
CA LEU A 53 10.91 12.59 1.05
C LEU A 53 10.73 13.88 1.85
N ASP A 54 11.80 14.67 2.00
CA ASP A 54 11.80 15.96 2.69
C ASP A 54 11.34 17.11 1.81
N THR A 55 11.07 16.87 0.52
CA THR A 55 10.58 17.89 -0.41
C THR A 55 9.33 18.56 0.19
N PRO A 56 9.34 19.88 0.44
CA PRO A 56 8.20 20.57 1.02
C PRO A 56 7.06 20.62 0.00
N VAL A 57 5.90 20.11 0.38
CA VAL A 57 4.69 20.16 -0.44
C VAL A 57 3.66 21.01 0.29
N GLU A 58 3.27 22.10 -0.36
CA GLU A 58 2.38 23.09 0.21
C GLU A 58 1.08 23.16 -0.59
N ILE A 59 -0.04 23.13 0.11
CA ILE A 59 -1.37 23.36 -0.46
C ILE A 59 -1.98 24.56 0.26
N ARG A 60 -2.38 25.57 -0.52
CA ARG A 60 -3.01 26.80 -0.02
C ARG A 60 -4.37 26.99 -0.66
N ILE A 61 -5.40 27.14 0.17
CA ILE A 61 -6.77 27.43 -0.26
C ILE A 61 -7.29 28.59 0.61
N GLY A 62 -7.27 29.81 0.06
CA GLY A 62 -7.61 31.02 0.80
C GLY A 62 -6.69 31.23 2.02
N ALA A 63 -7.28 31.26 3.22
CA ALA A 63 -6.55 31.38 4.48
C ALA A 63 -5.97 30.04 4.99
N ILE A 64 -6.42 28.90 4.45
CA ILE A 64 -5.89 27.58 4.83
C ILE A 64 -4.54 27.40 4.15
N HIS A 65 -3.52 27.14 4.96
CA HIS A 65 -2.16 26.86 4.50
C HIS A 65 -1.66 25.59 5.18
N ILE A 66 -1.45 24.54 4.39
CA ILE A 66 -0.89 23.28 4.86
C ILE A 66 0.44 23.09 4.15
N ALA A 67 1.52 23.21 4.90
CA ALA A 67 2.88 22.97 4.44
C ALA A 67 3.46 21.82 5.25
N LYS A 68 3.76 20.71 4.57
CA LYS A 68 4.41 19.56 5.20
C LYS A 68 5.30 18.81 4.19
N PRO A 69 6.34 18.11 4.66
CA PRO A 69 7.18 17.27 3.79
C PRO A 69 6.35 16.24 3.01
N LEU A 70 6.86 15.86 1.84
CA LEU A 70 6.22 14.86 0.98
C LEU A 70 5.96 13.54 1.72
N LEU A 71 6.87 13.13 2.59
CA LEU A 71 6.71 11.93 3.43
C LEU A 71 5.41 11.96 4.25
N LEU A 72 5.06 13.11 4.85
CA LEU A 72 3.84 13.22 5.65
C LEU A 72 2.58 13.22 4.79
N TRP A 73 2.64 13.74 3.55
CA TRP A 73 1.54 13.60 2.60
C TRP A 73 1.31 12.15 2.20
N ILE A 74 2.39 11.41 1.91
CA ILE A 74 2.32 9.99 1.54
C ILE A 74 1.74 9.18 2.71
N ASN A 75 2.26 9.38 3.93
CA ASN A 75 1.79 8.66 5.11
C ASN A 75 0.30 8.90 5.37
N ASP A 76 -0.14 10.15 5.39
CA ASP A 76 -1.56 10.46 5.65
C ASP A 76 -2.46 9.94 4.53
N GLY A 77 -2.03 10.05 3.27
CA GLY A 77 -2.79 9.57 2.11
C GLY A 77 -2.94 8.05 2.09
N LEU A 78 -1.83 7.32 2.25
CA LEU A 78 -1.84 5.86 2.28
C LEU A 78 -2.61 5.32 3.49
N MET A 79 -2.44 5.94 4.66
CA MET A 79 -3.18 5.57 5.87
C MET A 79 -4.68 5.83 5.72
N ALA A 80 -5.09 6.94 5.07
CA ALA A 80 -6.50 7.20 4.81
C ALA A 80 -7.14 6.10 3.94
N VAL A 81 -6.45 5.66 2.88
CA VAL A 81 -6.93 4.56 2.03
C VAL A 81 -6.96 3.23 2.78
N PHE A 82 -5.89 2.92 3.54
CA PHE A 82 -5.80 1.70 4.34
C PHE A 82 -6.93 1.61 5.38
N PHE A 83 -7.13 2.67 6.17
CA PHE A 83 -8.21 2.72 7.16
C PHE A 83 -9.60 2.74 6.54
N LEU A 84 -9.77 3.32 5.35
CA LEU A 84 -11.03 3.22 4.62
C LEU A 84 -11.34 1.76 4.27
N LEU A 85 -10.38 1.03 3.70
CA LEU A 85 -10.56 -0.38 3.32
C LEU A 85 -10.83 -1.25 4.56
N ILE A 86 -10.03 -1.10 5.61
CA ILE A 86 -10.27 -1.81 6.88
C ILE A 86 -11.62 -1.44 7.48
N GLY A 87 -11.99 -0.15 7.47
CA GLY A 87 -13.28 0.30 7.99
C GLY A 87 -14.46 -0.31 7.24
N LEU A 88 -14.35 -0.49 5.92
CA LEU A 88 -15.35 -1.17 5.10
C LEU A 88 -15.41 -2.66 5.41
N GLU A 89 -14.26 -3.33 5.54
CA GLU A 89 -14.18 -4.75 5.87
C GLU A 89 -14.80 -5.03 7.25
N VAL A 90 -14.39 -4.27 8.27
CA VAL A 90 -14.93 -4.36 9.63
C VAL A 90 -16.45 -4.09 9.62
N LYS A 91 -16.92 -3.10 8.86
CA LYS A 91 -18.36 -2.84 8.72
C LYS A 91 -19.09 -4.04 8.10
N LEU A 92 -18.51 -4.70 7.11
CA LEU A 92 -19.09 -5.90 6.49
C LEU A 92 -19.13 -7.07 7.49
N GLU A 93 -18.05 -7.29 8.24
CA GLU A 93 -17.98 -8.31 9.28
C GLU A 93 -19.00 -8.09 10.40
N LEU A 94 -19.21 -6.84 10.83
CA LEU A 94 -20.22 -6.49 11.83
C LEU A 94 -21.66 -6.73 11.35
N LEU A 95 -21.93 -6.56 10.06
CA LEU A 95 -23.28 -6.69 9.50
C LEU A 95 -23.62 -8.11 9.04
N LYS A 96 -22.64 -8.86 8.53
CA LYS A 96 -22.85 -10.14 7.85
C LYS A 96 -21.87 -11.24 8.26
N GLY A 97 -20.82 -10.90 9.00
CA GLY A 97 -19.77 -11.82 9.42
C GLY A 97 -19.90 -12.28 10.87
N GLU A 98 -18.84 -12.89 11.38
CA GLU A 98 -18.81 -13.49 12.72
C GLU A 98 -18.94 -12.46 13.85
N LEU A 99 -18.50 -11.21 13.62
CA LEU A 99 -18.64 -10.10 14.57
C LEU A 99 -20.09 -9.57 14.71
N SER A 100 -21.03 -10.05 13.89
CA SER A 100 -22.44 -9.70 14.00
C SER A 100 -23.10 -10.30 15.26
N ARG A 101 -22.52 -11.37 15.81
CA ARG A 101 -23.00 -11.99 17.06
C ARG A 101 -22.14 -11.50 18.22
N LEU A 102 -22.71 -10.63 19.06
CA LEU A 102 -22.10 -10.12 20.29
C LEU A 102 -21.52 -11.22 21.21
N ASP A 103 -22.09 -12.43 21.16
CA ASP A 103 -21.67 -13.59 21.95
C ASP A 103 -20.27 -14.13 21.57
N GLN A 104 -19.76 -13.83 20.36
CA GLN A 104 -18.41 -14.20 19.91
C GLN A 104 -17.35 -13.10 20.16
N ILE A 105 -17.78 -11.90 20.57
CA ILE A 105 -16.88 -10.75 20.83
C ILE A 105 -16.14 -10.91 22.18
N ILE A 106 -16.64 -11.77 23.07
CA ILE A 106 -16.20 -11.85 24.48
C ILE A 106 -14.92 -12.69 24.70
N LEU A 107 -14.41 -13.44 23.72
CA LEU A 107 -13.19 -14.24 23.93
C LEU A 107 -12.11 -14.01 22.85
N PRO A 108 -11.28 -13.00 23.05
CA PRO A 108 -9.84 -13.17 22.89
C PRO A 108 -9.15 -12.69 24.18
N GLY A 109 -9.18 -13.52 25.24
CA GLY A 109 -8.65 -13.10 26.54
C GLY A 109 -8.74 -14.09 27.70
N LEU A 110 -8.94 -15.39 27.44
CA LEU A 110 -8.57 -16.46 28.37
C LEU A 110 -7.54 -17.37 27.69
#